data_AF-A0A7W1QP07-F1
#
_entry.id   AF-A0A7W1QP07-F1
#
_cell.length_a   1.000
_cell.length_b   1.000
_cell.length_c   1.000
_cell.angle_alpha   90.00
_cell.angle_beta   90.00
_cell.angle_gamma   90.00
#
_symmetry.space_group_name_H-M   'P 1'
#
loop_
_entity.id
_entity.type
_entity.pdbx_description
1 polymer ?
#
loop_
_entity_poly.entity_id
_entity_poly.type
_entity_poly.pdbx_seq_one_letter_code
_entity_poly.pdbx_strand_id
1 'polypeptide(L)'
;MALIDGHERSAGATVMEDTRLAILRRADFISFIQSDHQVMLGMLTEMARRLRRTDNLLRHRVSRNPNTEHAACTTTADRAADVIATFGGSWKFIGLSVFMLLIWMGVNVWYLRTGAFDPYPFIFLNLVLAMVTSLQAPIIMMSQNRQSQKDRLRADLDYEVNLKNELLLTEIRSLLHERERKRGAAQIHEGS
;
A
#
# COMPACT_ATOMS: atom_id res chain seq x y z
N MET A 1 -16.65 23.03 9.33
CA MET A 1 -17.27 22.21 10.38
C MET A 1 -17.19 22.92 11.72
N ALA A 2 -16.01 23.35 12.17
CA ALA A 2 -15.78 24.14 13.40
C ALA A 2 -16.84 25.24 13.75
N LEU A 3 -17.36 25.99 12.78
CA LEU A 3 -18.38 27.02 13.03
C LEU A 3 -19.77 26.44 13.38
N ILE A 4 -20.07 25.25 12.85
CA ILE A 4 -21.36 24.53 12.97
C ILE A 4 -21.35 23.64 14.22
N ASP A 5 -20.29 22.86 14.42
CA ASP A 5 -20.18 21.86 15.51
C ASP A 5 -19.50 22.41 16.76
N GLY A 6 -18.82 23.57 16.67
CA GLY A 6 -18.12 24.20 17.80
C GLY A 6 -16.78 23.55 18.16
N HIS A 7 -16.29 22.61 17.35
CA HIS A 7 -15.00 21.95 17.58
C HIS A 7 -13.82 22.75 17.01
N GLU A 8 -12.58 22.33 17.33
CA GLU A 8 -11.37 22.95 16.81
C GLU A 8 -11.29 22.93 15.27
N ARG A 9 -10.52 23.87 14.71
CA ARG A 9 -10.41 24.03 13.26
C ARG A 9 -9.84 22.77 12.62
N SER A 10 -10.57 22.24 11.65
CA SER A 10 -10.20 21.02 10.92
C SER A 10 -9.04 21.20 9.93
N ALA A 11 -8.63 22.45 9.65
CA ALA A 11 -7.55 22.79 8.73
C ALA A 11 -7.04 24.22 8.97
N GLY A 12 -5.75 24.45 8.64
CA GLY A 12 -5.17 25.79 8.53
C GLY A 12 -5.45 26.41 7.16
N ALA A 13 -5.57 27.74 7.10
CA ALA A 13 -5.73 28.49 5.87
C ALA A 13 -4.72 29.64 5.84
N THR A 14 -3.96 29.74 4.76
CA THR A 14 -2.98 30.81 4.52
C THR A 14 -3.40 31.60 3.29
N VAL A 15 -3.29 32.92 3.34
CA VAL A 15 -3.63 33.82 2.23
C VAL A 15 -2.51 33.77 1.19
N MET A 16 -2.85 33.46 -0.06
CA MET A 16 -1.88 33.35 -1.17
C MET A 16 -1.75 34.62 -2.00
N GLU A 17 -2.78 35.49 -1.98
CA GLU A 17 -2.89 36.71 -2.80
C GLU A 17 -3.63 37.80 -2.02
N ASP A 18 -3.46 39.08 -2.41
CA ASP A 18 -4.14 40.21 -1.76
C ASP A 18 -5.67 40.04 -1.81
N THR A 19 -6.26 39.68 -0.67
CA THR A 19 -7.68 39.31 -0.57
C THR A 19 -8.38 40.10 0.53
N ARG A 20 -9.58 40.63 0.24
CA ARG A 20 -10.47 41.19 1.26
C ARG A 20 -11.39 40.10 1.80
N LEU A 21 -11.37 39.92 3.12
CA LEU A 21 -12.15 38.90 3.81
C LEU A 21 -13.35 39.53 4.53
N ALA A 22 -14.52 38.92 4.37
CA ALA A 22 -15.68 39.21 5.21
C ALA A 22 -15.67 38.27 6.42
N ILE A 23 -15.76 38.84 7.62
CA ILE A 23 -15.77 38.08 8.87
C ILE A 23 -17.21 37.84 9.28
N LEU A 24 -17.60 36.58 9.44
CA LEU A 24 -18.92 36.19 9.92
C LEU A 24 -18.82 35.54 11.29
N ARG A 25 -19.51 36.11 12.29
CA ARG A 25 -19.53 35.57 13.65
C ARG A 25 -20.53 34.42 13.76
N ARG A 26 -20.29 33.51 14.70
CA ARG A 26 -21.14 32.33 14.90
C ARG A 26 -22.60 32.69 15.21
N ALA A 27 -22.85 33.71 16.03
CA ALA A 27 -24.21 34.13 16.36
C ALA A 27 -24.97 34.62 15.12
N ASP A 28 -24.35 35.50 14.34
CA ASP A 28 -24.91 36.05 13.10
C ASP A 28 -25.16 34.95 12.05
N PHE A 29 -24.24 33.99 11.96
CA PHE A 29 -24.37 32.83 11.09
C PHE A 29 -25.55 31.93 11.45
N ILE A 30 -25.76 31.64 12.74
CA ILE A 30 -26.89 30.81 13.20
C ILE A 30 -28.22 31.53 12.94
N SER A 31 -28.28 32.84 13.22
CA SER A 31 -29.46 33.65 12.92
C SER A 31 -29.76 33.67 11.41
N PHE A 32 -28.72 33.78 10.57
CA PHE A 32 -28.85 33.77 9.12
C PHE A 32 -29.37 32.43 8.58
N ILE A 33 -28.89 31.29 9.11
CA ILE A 33 -29.36 29.95 8.73
C ILE A 33 -30.81 29.72 9.15
N GLN A 34 -31.22 30.26 10.30
CA GLN A 34 -32.61 30.14 10.78
C GLN A 34 -33.58 31.02 9.99
N SER A 35 -33.09 32.10 9.38
CA SER A 35 -33.91 33.07 8.66
C SER A 35 -34.33 32.60 7.27
N ASP A 36 -33.52 31.76 6.61
CA ASP A 36 -33.79 31.30 5.23
C ASP A 36 -33.47 29.82 5.04
N HIS A 37 -34.52 29.03 4.75
CA HIS A 37 -34.41 27.59 4.52
C HIS A 37 -33.59 27.23 3.27
N GLN A 38 -33.50 28.13 2.28
CA GLN A 38 -32.71 27.89 1.06
C GLN A 38 -31.20 27.88 1.37
N VAL A 39 -30.74 28.72 2.30
CA VAL A 39 -29.33 28.77 2.71
C VAL A 39 -28.93 27.48 3.42
N MET A 40 -29.80 26.97 4.29
CA MET A 40 -29.58 25.71 5.01
C MET A 40 -29.48 24.53 4.04
N LEU A 41 -30.39 24.42 3.07
CA LEU A 41 -30.35 23.40 2.03
C LEU A 41 -29.09 23.52 1.15
N GLY A 42 -28.67 24.74 0.80
CA GLY A 42 -27.43 24.99 0.06
C GLY A 42 -26.20 24.50 0.83
N MET A 43 -26.11 24.76 2.13
CA MET A 43 -25.02 24.28 2.97
C MET A 43 -25.02 22.76 3.13
N LEU A 44 -26.19 22.14 3.38
CA LEU A 44 -26.31 20.68 3.46
C LEU A 44 -25.87 20.01 2.15
N THR A 45 -26.25 20.59 1.01
CA THR A 45 -25.85 20.11 -0.32
C THR A 45 -24.33 20.18 -0.50
N GLU A 46 -23.70 21.29 -0.07
CA GLU A 46 -22.25 21.46 -0.17
C GLU A 46 -21.48 20.54 0.80
N MET A 47 -22.00 20.34 2.03
CA MET A 47 -21.45 19.37 2.98
C MET A 47 -21.54 17.95 2.42
N ALA A 48 -22.69 17.54 1.87
CA ALA A 48 -22.88 16.24 1.24
C ALA A 48 -21.95 16.07 0.02
N ARG A 49 -21.77 17.12 -0.78
CA ARG A 49 -20.84 17.11 -1.92
C ARG A 49 -19.40 16.94 -1.48
N ARG A 50 -18.95 17.65 -0.43
CA ARG A 50 -17.60 17.51 0.14
C ARG A 50 -17.38 16.13 0.75
N LEU A 51 -18.37 15.59 1.48
CA LEU A 51 -18.31 14.24 2.04
C LEU A 51 -18.16 13.19 0.93
N ARG A 52 -18.98 13.26 -0.13
CA ARG A 52 -18.87 12.39 -1.30
C ARG A 52 -17.52 12.53 -2.01
N ARG A 53 -16.97 13.75 -2.09
CA ARG A 53 -15.65 13.98 -2.70
C ARG A 53 -14.54 13.33 -1.87
N THR A 54 -14.58 13.48 -0.55
CA THR A 54 -13.63 12.82 0.36
C THR A 54 -13.77 11.30 0.29
N ASP A 55 -15.00 10.77 0.32
CA ASP A 55 -15.29 9.34 0.19
C ASP A 55 -14.76 8.80 -1.15
N ASN A 56 -14.98 9.51 -2.25
CA ASN A 56 -14.50 9.08 -3.56
C ASN A 56 -12.97 9.10 -3.67
N LEU A 57 -12.30 10.07 -3.03
CA LEU A 57 -10.82 10.09 -2.93
C LEU A 57 -10.28 8.95 -2.07
N LEU A 58 -11.00 8.54 -1.02
CA LEU A 58 -10.64 7.38 -0.21
C LEU A 58 -10.88 6.08 -0.99
N ARG A 59 -12.04 5.91 -1.63
CA ARG A 59 -12.34 4.76 -2.50
C ARG A 59 -11.32 4.57 -3.61
N HIS A 60 -10.82 5.67 -4.18
CA HIS A 60 -9.74 5.59 -5.19
C HIS A 60 -8.39 5.16 -4.61
N ARG A 61 -8.11 5.29 -3.31
CA ARG A 61 -6.92 4.64 -2.70
C ARG A 61 -7.14 3.13 -2.52
N VAL A 62 -8.36 2.74 -2.14
CA VAL A 62 -8.72 1.34 -1.84
C VAL A 62 -8.90 0.49 -3.09
N SER A 63 -9.36 1.08 -4.20
CA SER A 63 -9.62 0.37 -5.47
C SER A 63 -8.48 0.49 -6.49
N ARG A 64 -7.43 1.27 -6.23
CA ARG A 64 -6.29 1.37 -7.16
C ARG A 64 -5.46 0.12 -7.01
N ASN A 65 -5.77 -0.86 -7.86
CA ASN A 65 -5.03 -2.10 -8.03
C ASN A 65 -3.51 -1.80 -8.07
N PRO A 66 -2.75 -2.15 -7.01
CA PRO A 66 -1.33 -1.82 -6.88
C PRO A 66 -0.46 -2.34 -8.02
N ASN A 67 -0.96 -3.33 -8.76
CA ASN A 67 -0.24 -3.89 -9.91
C ASN A 67 -0.26 -2.99 -11.14
N THR A 68 -1.19 -2.04 -11.25
CA THR A 68 -1.38 -1.30 -12.51
C THR A 68 -0.50 -0.05 -12.64
N GLU A 69 -0.01 0.52 -11.54
CA GLU A 69 0.84 1.72 -11.61
C GLU A 69 2.33 1.50 -11.39
N HIS A 70 2.74 0.40 -10.75
CA HIS A 70 4.15 0.03 -10.74
C HIS A 70 4.66 -0.43 -12.12
N ALA A 71 3.76 -0.72 -13.06
CA ALA A 71 4.13 -1.04 -14.44
C ALA A 71 4.47 0.22 -15.27
N ALA A 72 3.97 1.41 -14.92
CA ALA A 72 4.10 2.60 -15.75
C ALA A 72 5.48 3.29 -15.66
N CYS A 73 6.25 2.99 -14.62
CA CYS A 73 7.61 3.52 -14.41
C CYS A 73 8.63 2.41 -14.13
N THR A 74 8.51 1.23 -14.75
CA THR A 74 9.63 0.28 -14.72
C THR A 74 10.65 0.66 -15.78
N THR A 75 11.80 1.16 -15.33
CA THR A 75 12.96 1.33 -16.20
C THR A 75 13.36 -0.04 -16.76
N THR A 76 13.97 -0.08 -17.95
CA THR A 76 14.44 -1.34 -18.55
C THR A 76 15.39 -2.10 -17.63
N ALA A 77 16.15 -1.38 -16.80
CA ALA A 77 17.01 -1.92 -15.75
C ALA A 77 16.23 -2.67 -14.66
N ASP A 78 15.05 -2.17 -14.25
CA ASP A 78 14.23 -2.82 -13.22
C ASP A 78 13.65 -4.14 -13.72
N ARG A 79 13.25 -4.19 -15.00
CA ARG A 79 12.78 -5.45 -15.63
C ARG A 79 13.92 -6.46 -15.75
N ALA A 80 15.13 -6.02 -16.11
CA ALA A 80 16.30 -6.88 -16.17
C ALA A 80 16.67 -7.44 -14.79
N ALA A 81 16.64 -6.59 -13.74
CA ALA A 81 16.89 -7.01 -12.37
C ALA A 81 15.88 -8.07 -11.89
N ASP A 82 14.60 -7.98 -12.28
CA ASP A 82 13.56 -8.96 -11.91
C ASP A 82 13.80 -10.31 -12.56
N VAL A 83 14.18 -10.30 -13.84
CA VAL A 83 14.55 -11.52 -14.55
C VAL A 83 15.79 -12.13 -13.91
N ILE A 84 16.82 -11.35 -13.58
CA ILE A 84 18.03 -11.86 -12.93
C ILE A 84 17.72 -12.42 -11.53
N ALA A 85 16.88 -11.74 -10.75
CA ALA A 85 16.50 -12.20 -9.40
C ALA A 85 15.69 -13.49 -9.44
N THR A 86 14.76 -13.62 -10.39
CA THR A 86 13.95 -14.85 -10.56
C THR A 86 14.76 -16.00 -11.14
N PHE A 87 15.72 -15.72 -12.04
CA PHE A 87 16.61 -16.72 -12.61
C PHE A 87 17.63 -17.23 -11.59
N GLY A 88 18.19 -16.32 -10.77
CA GLY A 88 19.14 -16.66 -9.70
C GLY A 88 18.53 -17.49 -8.57
N GLY A 89 17.22 -17.43 -8.36
CA GLY A 89 16.51 -18.21 -7.35
C GLY A 89 16.14 -19.65 -7.75
N SER A 90 16.41 -20.07 -8.99
CA SER A 90 16.04 -21.41 -9.47
C SER A 90 17.08 -22.46 -9.11
N TRP A 91 16.63 -23.61 -8.59
CA TRP A 91 17.49 -24.79 -8.32
C TRP A 91 18.30 -25.25 -9.56
N LYS A 92 17.78 -25.02 -10.76
CA LYS A 92 18.48 -25.35 -12.03
C LYS A 92 19.69 -24.44 -12.28
N PHE A 93 19.62 -23.16 -11.89
CA PHE A 93 20.72 -22.21 -12.05
C PHE A 93 21.89 -22.54 -11.12
N ILE A 94 21.58 -22.94 -9.88
CA ILE A 94 22.58 -23.40 -8.90
C ILE A 94 23.32 -24.63 -9.45
N GLY A 95 22.58 -25.63 -9.95
CA GLY A 95 23.16 -26.82 -10.55
C GLY A 95 24.08 -26.52 -11.75
N LEU A 96 23.64 -25.64 -12.65
CA LEU A 96 24.45 -25.22 -13.81
C LEU A 96 25.73 -24.48 -13.38
N SER A 97 25.64 -23.61 -12.37
CA SER A 97 26.77 -22.84 -11.86
C SER A 97 27.84 -23.76 -11.24
N VAL A 98 27.42 -24.72 -10.42
CA VAL A 98 28.31 -25.73 -9.83
C VAL A 98 28.96 -26.59 -10.92
N PHE A 99 28.17 -27.03 -11.92
CA PHE A 99 28.69 -27.81 -13.04
C PHE A 99 29.75 -27.03 -13.84
N MET A 100 29.50 -25.75 -14.13
CA MET A 100 30.47 -24.88 -14.81
C MET A 100 31.77 -24.72 -14.00
N LEU A 101 31.68 -24.57 -12.67
CA LEU A 101 32.84 -24.51 -11.78
C LEU A 101 33.67 -25.81 -11.83
N LEU A 102 33.01 -26.97 -11.81
CA LEU A 102 33.68 -28.26 -11.92
C LEU A 102 34.38 -28.43 -13.28
N ILE A 103 33.76 -27.98 -14.37
CA ILE A 103 34.41 -27.97 -15.70
C ILE A 103 35.63 -27.07 -15.69
N TRP A 104 35.52 -25.84 -15.17
CA TRP A 104 36.64 -24.89 -15.12
C TRP A 104 37.82 -25.44 -14.32
N MET A 105 37.54 -26.04 -13.17
CA MET A 105 38.54 -26.70 -12.34
C MET A 105 39.18 -27.88 -13.06
N GLY A 106 38.36 -28.74 -13.69
CA GLY A 106 38.84 -29.90 -14.44
C GLY A 106 39.73 -29.52 -15.62
N VAL A 107 39.36 -28.50 -16.39
CA VAL A 107 40.16 -27.97 -17.51
C VAL A 107 41.48 -27.40 -17.00
N ASN A 108 41.48 -26.59 -15.93
CA ASN A 108 42.71 -26.02 -15.40
C ASN A 108 43.64 -27.08 -14.79
N VAL A 109 43.11 -28.09 -14.10
CA VAL A 109 43.90 -29.20 -13.55
C VAL A 109 44.48 -30.08 -14.67
N TRP A 110 43.74 -30.32 -15.74
CA TRP A 110 44.25 -31.06 -16.91
C TRP A 110 45.32 -30.26 -17.66
N TYR A 111 45.09 -28.96 -17.85
CA TYR A 111 45.99 -28.04 -18.54
C TYR A 111 47.23 -27.67 -17.70
N LEU A 112 47.20 -27.87 -16.37
CA LEU A 112 48.37 -27.78 -15.48
C LEU A 112 49.54 -28.68 -15.92
N ARG A 113 49.28 -29.74 -16.71
CA ARG A 113 50.33 -30.61 -17.28
C ARG A 113 51.10 -29.99 -18.45
N THR A 114 50.57 -28.94 -19.08
CA THR A 114 51.15 -28.30 -20.28
C THR A 114 51.42 -26.80 -20.09
N GLY A 115 50.74 -26.15 -19.14
CA GLY A 115 50.97 -24.79 -18.67
C GLY A 115 49.68 -24.21 -18.10
N ALA A 116 49.52 -24.09 -16.78
CA ALA A 116 48.23 -23.68 -16.21
C ALA A 116 47.87 -22.22 -16.51
N PHE A 117 46.61 -22.00 -16.91
CA PHE A 117 46.01 -20.67 -17.08
C PHE A 117 45.62 -20.05 -15.72
N ASP A 118 45.02 -20.83 -14.83
CA ASP A 118 44.70 -20.44 -13.45
C ASP A 118 45.13 -21.57 -12.48
N PRO A 119 46.40 -21.57 -12.00
CA PRO A 119 46.90 -22.58 -11.08
C PRO A 119 46.19 -22.52 -9.72
N TYR A 120 46.13 -23.66 -9.02
CA TYR A 120 45.63 -23.71 -7.63
C TYR A 120 46.41 -22.68 -6.78
N PRO A 121 45.74 -21.73 -6.08
CA PRO A 121 44.37 -21.75 -5.57
C PRO A 121 43.27 -21.04 -6.41
N PHE A 122 43.41 -20.94 -7.73
CA PHE A 122 42.43 -20.36 -8.68
C PHE A 122 42.11 -18.87 -8.41
N ILE A 123 43.10 -18.00 -8.52
CA ILE A 123 42.97 -16.58 -8.18
C ILE A 123 42.00 -15.84 -9.12
N PHE A 124 41.99 -16.21 -10.41
CA PHE A 124 41.12 -15.58 -11.40
C PHE A 124 39.66 -15.99 -11.21
N LEU A 125 39.42 -17.28 -10.97
CA LEU A 125 38.07 -17.78 -10.68
C LEU A 125 37.48 -17.10 -9.45
N ASN A 126 38.27 -16.97 -8.38
CA ASN A 126 37.86 -16.29 -7.16
C ASN A 126 37.55 -14.80 -7.40
N LEU A 127 38.36 -14.11 -8.20
CA LEU A 127 38.11 -12.71 -8.55
C LEU A 127 36.77 -12.53 -9.27
N VAL A 128 36.50 -13.36 -10.29
CA VAL A 128 35.25 -13.31 -11.07
C VAL A 128 34.05 -13.61 -10.17
N LEU A 129 34.12 -14.66 -9.33
CA LEU A 129 33.05 -15.01 -8.40
C LEU A 129 32.78 -13.90 -7.39
N ALA A 130 33.82 -13.26 -6.86
CA ALA A 130 33.67 -12.13 -5.94
C ALA A 130 32.98 -10.93 -6.61
N MET A 131 33.34 -10.61 -7.87
CA MET A 131 32.70 -9.53 -8.63
C MET A 131 31.21 -9.83 -8.90
N VAL A 132 30.89 -11.07 -9.32
CA VAL A 132 29.50 -11.49 -9.55
C VAL A 132 28.69 -11.40 -8.26
N THR A 133 29.23 -11.90 -7.15
CA THR A 133 28.57 -11.88 -5.83
C THR A 133 28.37 -10.45 -5.33
N SER A 134 29.36 -9.58 -5.52
CA SER A 134 29.27 -8.15 -5.18
C SER A 134 28.12 -7.46 -5.92
N LEU A 135 27.91 -7.79 -7.20
CA LEU A 135 26.78 -7.26 -7.98
C LEU A 135 25.44 -7.91 -7.60
N GLN A 136 25.44 -9.17 -7.16
CA GLN A 136 24.22 -9.86 -6.74
C GLN A 136 23.60 -9.24 -5.48
N ALA A 137 24.41 -8.86 -4.49
CA ALA A 137 23.91 -8.29 -3.22
C ALA A 137 22.97 -7.07 -3.39
N PRO A 138 23.32 -6.00 -4.14
CA PRO A 138 22.43 -4.86 -4.36
C PRO A 138 21.22 -5.22 -5.23
N ILE A 139 21.36 -6.12 -6.22
CA ILE A 139 20.23 -6.58 -7.03
C ILE A 139 19.20 -7.30 -6.15
N ILE A 140 19.67 -8.18 -5.26
CA ILE A 140 18.83 -8.87 -4.28
C ILE A 140 18.18 -7.84 -3.34
N MET A 141 18.93 -6.87 -2.83
CA MET A 141 18.42 -5.83 -1.94
C MET A 141 17.37 -4.95 -2.65
N MET A 142 17.57 -4.58 -3.91
CA MET A 142 16.59 -3.84 -4.72
C MET A 142 15.32 -4.66 -4.93
N SER A 143 15.46 -5.95 -5.23
CA SER A 143 14.33 -6.87 -5.40
C SER A 143 13.53 -7.04 -4.09
N GLN A 144 14.24 -7.21 -2.96
CA GLN A 144 13.65 -7.29 -1.62
C GLN A 144 12.95 -5.98 -1.22
N ASN A 145 13.57 -4.81 -1.47
CA ASN A 145 12.97 -3.52 -1.15
C ASN A 145 11.64 -3.32 -1.90
N ARG A 146 11.58 -3.70 -3.19
CA ARG A 146 10.35 -3.63 -3.96
C ARG A 146 9.29 -4.63 -3.49
N GLN A 147 9.69 -5.85 -3.12
CA GLN A 147 8.76 -6.84 -2.58
C GLN A 147 8.18 -6.37 -1.24
N SER A 148 9.02 -5.83 -0.35
CA SER A 148 8.61 -5.25 0.94
C SER A 148 7.60 -4.11 0.79
N GLN A 149 7.80 -3.23 -0.20
CA GLN A 149 6.82 -2.16 -0.50
C GLN A 149 5.46 -2.72 -0.91
N LYS A 150 5.44 -3.76 -1.77
CA LYS A 150 4.19 -4.44 -2.16
C LYS A 150 3.52 -5.13 -0.98
N ASP A 151 4.30 -5.80 -0.14
CA ASP A 151 3.79 -6.52 1.04
C ASP A 151 3.20 -5.54 2.06
N ARG A 152 3.84 -4.38 2.27
CA ARG A 152 3.32 -3.32 3.14
C ARG A 152 1.99 -2.76 2.64
N LEU A 153 1.87 -2.48 1.34
CA LEU A 153 0.62 -1.98 0.76
C LEU A 153 -0.51 -3.02 0.83
N ARG A 154 -0.19 -4.31 0.64
CA ARG A 154 -1.15 -5.39 0.83
C ARG A 154 -1.60 -5.47 2.29
N ALA A 155 -0.68 -5.33 3.25
CA ALA A 155 -1.01 -5.33 4.67
C ALA A 155 -1.93 -4.17 5.05
N ASP A 156 -1.70 -2.97 4.52
CA ASP A 156 -2.56 -1.80 4.75
C ASP A 156 -3.98 -2.02 4.21
N LEU A 157 -4.11 -2.62 3.02
CA LEU A 157 -5.41 -2.98 2.42
C LEU A 157 -6.14 -4.06 3.23
N ASP A 158 -5.42 -5.11 3.64
CA ASP A 158 -5.98 -6.18 4.46
C ASP A 158 -6.45 -5.65 5.82
N TYR A 159 -5.71 -4.69 6.41
CA TYR A 159 -6.11 -4.01 7.64
C TYR A 159 -7.42 -3.23 7.47
N GLU A 160 -7.57 -2.47 6.39
CA GLU A 160 -8.80 -1.70 6.13
C GLU A 160 -10.01 -2.60 5.89
N VAL A 161 -9.84 -3.68 5.12
CA VAL A 161 -10.89 -4.69 4.91
C VAL A 161 -11.28 -5.33 6.23
N ASN A 162 -10.31 -5.68 7.07
CA ASN A 162 -10.56 -6.27 8.37
C ASN A 162 -11.34 -5.33 9.29
N LEU A 163 -10.94 -4.05 9.36
CA LEU A 163 -11.65 -3.03 10.14
C LEU A 163 -13.10 -2.86 9.67
N LYS A 164 -13.32 -2.83 8.35
CA LYS A 164 -14.66 -2.75 7.77
C LYS A 164 -15.51 -3.97 8.13
N ASN A 165 -14.93 -5.17 8.08
CA ASN A 165 -15.61 -6.39 8.47
C ASN A 165 -16.01 -6.36 9.96
N GLU A 166 -15.13 -5.86 10.84
CA GLU A 166 -15.42 -5.73 12.27
C GLU A 166 -16.59 -4.78 12.55
N LEU A 167 -16.65 -3.65 11.84
CA LEU A 167 -17.77 -2.70 11.93
C LEU A 167 -19.09 -3.36 11.46
N LEU A 168 -19.08 -4.02 10.31
CA LEU A 168 -20.26 -4.71 9.77
C LEU A 168 -20.73 -5.85 10.68
N LEU A 169 -19.80 -6.59 11.30
CA LEU A 169 -20.13 -7.63 12.27
C LEU A 169 -20.78 -7.04 13.53
N THR A 170 -20.27 -5.90 14.00
CA THR A 170 -20.84 -5.19 15.15
C THR A 170 -22.26 -4.70 14.86
N GLU A 171 -22.49 -4.19 13.64
CA GLU A 171 -23.82 -3.76 13.18
C GLU A 171 -24.79 -4.94 13.05
N ILE A 172 -24.37 -6.05 12.43
CA ILE A 172 -25.21 -7.26 12.34
C ILE A 172 -25.56 -7.77 13.75
N ARG A 173 -24.60 -7.76 14.67
CA ARG A 173 -24.82 -8.20 16.06
C ARG A 173 -25.83 -7.31 16.79
N SER A 174 -25.79 -6.00 16.60
CA SER A 174 -26.74 -5.09 17.24
C SER A 174 -28.16 -5.32 16.71
N LEU A 175 -28.32 -5.51 15.39
CA LEU A 175 -29.61 -5.81 14.76
C LEU A 175 -30.19 -7.15 15.22
N LEU A 176 -29.34 -8.17 15.43
CA LEU A 176 -29.76 -9.47 15.97
C LEU A 176 -30.27 -9.33 17.40
N HIS A 177 -29.53 -8.65 18.27
CA HIS A 177 -29.98 -8.40 19.65
C HIS A 177 -31.28 -7.61 19.72
N GLU A 178 -31.48 -6.65 18.82
CA GLU A 178 -32.75 -5.91 18.73
C GLU A 178 -33.92 -6.82 18.33
N ARG A 179 -33.71 -7.71 17.34
CA ARG A 179 -34.72 -8.70 16.95
C ARG A 179 -35.06 -9.69 18.05
N GLU A 180 -34.06 -10.18 18.78
CA GLU A 180 -34.26 -11.09 19.92
C GLU A 180 -35.08 -10.44 21.03
N ARG A 181 -34.78 -9.17 21.36
CA ARG A 181 -35.59 -8.40 22.32
C ARG A 181 -37.04 -8.26 21.88
N LYS A 182 -37.29 -7.92 20.60
CA LYS A 182 -38.65 -7.79 20.06
C LYS A 182 -39.41 -9.12 20.07
N ARG A 183 -38.74 -10.24 19.74
CA ARG A 183 -39.35 -11.58 19.82
C ARG A 183 -39.67 -11.99 21.25
N GLY A 184 -38.77 -11.75 22.20
CA GLY A 184 -39.03 -12.03 23.61
C GLY A 184 -40.21 -11.22 24.17
N ALA A 185 -40.33 -9.94 23.81
CA ALA A 185 -41.45 -9.10 24.22
C ALA A 185 -42.80 -9.56 23.62
N ALA A 186 -42.80 -10.05 22.37
CA ALA A 186 -44.01 -10.57 21.74
C ALA A 186 -44.52 -11.87 22.38
N GLN A 187 -43.62 -12.78 22.77
CA GLN A 187 -43.99 -14.03 23.46
C GLN A 187 -44.56 -13.81 24.86
N ILE A 188 -44.15 -12.75 25.58
CA ILE A 188 -44.70 -12.42 26.90
C ILE A 188 -46.14 -11.88 26.78
N HIS A 189 -46.48 -11.23 25.67
CA HIS A 189 -47.82 -10.69 25.44
C HIS A 189 -48.85 -11.71 24.93
N GLU A 190 -48.43 -12.80 24.27
CA GLU A 190 -49.33 -13.89 23.84
C GLU A 190 -49.57 -14.97 24.91
N GLY A 191 -48.72 -15.02 25.95
CA GLY A 191 -48.80 -16.03 27.01
C GLY A 191 -49.53 -15.60 28.28
N SER A 192 -50.13 -14.41 28.31
CA SER A 192 -50.81 -13.80 29.47
C SER A 192 -52.24 -13.42 29.15
#